data_AF-A0AAW9MX44-F1
#
_entry.id   AF-A0AAW9MX44-F1
#
_cell.length_a   1.000
_cell.length_b   1.000
_cell.length_c   1.000
_cell.angle_alpha   90.00
_cell.angle_beta   90.00
_cell.angle_gamma   90.00
#
_symmetry.space_group_name_H-M   'P 1'
#
loop_
_entity.id
_entity.type
_entity.pdbx_description
1 polymer ?
#
loop_
_entity_poly.entity_id
_entity_poly.type
_entity_poly.pdbx_seq_one_letter_code
_entity_poly.pdbx_strand_id
1 'polypeptide(L)'
;MIKRIKIIISLILIFIGIILVGEYGITYLDNFANNLPNTTIIYQPGMDYEKMKEEVEEAAHKYNVEFFVIKQDVISTNKKNIIIYSY
;
A
#
# COMPACT_ATOMS: atom_id res chain seq x y z
N MET A 1 27.87 35.41 -9.29
CA MET A 1 26.78 35.58 -8.31
C MET A 1 25.46 34.98 -8.81
N ILE A 2 24.92 35.44 -9.94
CA ILE A 2 23.66 34.92 -10.56
C ILE A 2 23.64 33.40 -10.84
N LYS A 3 24.74 32.80 -11.29
CA LYS A 3 24.81 31.34 -11.53
C LYS A 3 24.62 30.50 -10.25
N ARG A 4 25.13 30.97 -9.11
CA ARG A 4 24.99 30.28 -7.81
C ARG A 4 23.55 30.34 -7.28
N ILE A 5 22.89 31.49 -7.46
CA ILE A 5 21.48 31.68 -7.09
C ILE A 5 20.58 30.73 -7.89
N LYS A 6 20.83 30.57 -9.21
CA LYS A 6 20.08 29.61 -10.03
C LYS A 6 20.22 28.17 -9.54
N ILE A 7 21.44 27.75 -9.14
CA ILE A 7 21.68 26.40 -8.59
C ILE A 7 20.91 26.19 -7.28
N ILE A 8 20.89 27.19 -6.40
CA ILE A 8 20.15 27.11 -5.13
C ILE A 8 18.64 26.98 -5.39
N ILE A 9 18.10 27.77 -6.33
CA ILE A 9 16.68 27.69 -6.71
C ILE A 9 16.35 26.31 -7.31
N SER A 10 17.20 25.76 -8.17
CA SER A 10 17.02 24.41 -8.72
C SER A 10 17.00 23.32 -7.64
N LEU A 11 17.89 23.40 -6.64
CA LEU A 11 17.92 22.46 -5.53
C LEU A 11 16.64 22.51 -4.69
N ILE A 12 16.14 23.72 -4.41
CA ILE A 12 14.87 23.90 -3.67
C ILE A 12 13.70 23.28 -4.43
N LEU A 13 13.62 23.48 -5.75
CA LEU A 13 12.57 22.91 -6.59
C LEU A 13 12.60 21.38 -6.61
N ILE A 14 13.79 20.78 -6.69
CA ILE A 14 13.97 19.33 -6.61
C ILE A 14 13.50 18.81 -5.24
N PHE A 15 13.86 19.50 -4.16
CA PHE A 15 13.49 19.10 -2.80
C PHE A 15 11.98 19.14 -2.58
N ILE A 16 11.32 20.19 -3.06
CA ILE A 16 9.84 20.31 -3.03
C ILE A 16 9.20 19.15 -3.80
N GLY A 17 9.73 18.81 -4.98
CA GLY A 17 9.23 17.68 -5.76
C GLY A 17 9.34 16.36 -5.00
N ILE A 18 10.46 16.11 -4.33
CA ILE A 18 10.67 14.89 -3.54
C ILE A 18 9.72 14.83 -2.33
N ILE A 19 9.54 15.95 -1.60
CA ILE A 19 8.60 16.02 -0.46
C ILE A 19 7.18 15.71 -0.92
N LEU A 20 6.71 16.35 -1.99
CA LEU A 20 5.36 16.13 -2.50
C LEU A 20 5.15 14.67 -2.89
N VAL A 21 6.07 14.07 -3.65
CA VAL A 21 5.97 12.65 -4.05
C VAL A 21 6.00 11.72 -2.83
N GLY A 22 6.82 12.02 -1.83
CA GLY A 22 6.90 11.25 -0.59
C GLY A 22 5.61 11.28 0.23
N GLU A 23 5.02 12.47 0.42
CA GLU A 23 3.76 12.62 1.17
C GLU A 23 2.57 11.97 0.46
N TYR A 24 2.48 12.05 -0.87
CA TYR A 24 1.45 11.34 -1.63
C TYR A 24 1.56 9.81 -1.47
N GLY A 25 2.79 9.27 -1.45
CA GLY A 25 3.03 7.83 -1.25
C GLY A 25 2.66 7.35 0.16
N ILE A 26 2.97 8.15 1.18
CA ILE A 26 2.67 7.82 2.59
C ILE A 26 1.17 7.95 2.88
N THR A 27 0.51 9.01 2.40
CA THR A 27 -0.94 9.22 2.60
C THR A 27 -1.78 8.10 1.96
N TYR A 28 -1.30 7.50 0.87
CA TYR A 28 -1.94 6.35 0.24
C TYR A 28 -1.91 5.08 1.11
N LEU A 29 -0.85 4.89 1.90
CA LEU A 29 -0.70 3.76 2.82
C LEU A 29 -1.41 4.02 4.16
N ASP A 30 -1.37 5.26 4.66
CA ASP A 30 -1.97 5.64 5.94
C ASP A 30 -3.51 5.54 5.94
N ASN A 31 -4.16 5.78 4.79
CA ASN A 31 -5.61 5.62 4.68
C ASN A 31 -6.09 4.16 4.74
N PHE A 32 -5.19 3.17 4.62
CA PHE A 32 -5.51 1.76 4.86
C PHE A 32 -5.26 1.33 6.32
N ALA A 33 -4.49 2.10 7.09
CA ALA A 33 -3.96 1.69 8.40
C ALA A 33 -4.74 2.25 9.60
N ASN A 34 -5.52 3.32 9.43
CA ASN A 34 -6.10 4.02 10.57
C ASN A 34 -7.50 3.49 10.94
N ASN A 35 -7.55 2.44 11.77
CA ASN A 35 -8.35 2.33 13.00
C ASN A 35 -8.61 0.90 13.51
N LEU A 36 -8.17 -0.15 12.81
CA LEU A 36 -8.31 -1.55 13.26
C LEU A 36 -6.93 -2.23 13.17
N PRO A 37 -6.51 -3.04 14.17
CA PRO A 37 -5.32 -3.88 14.04
C PRO A 37 -5.54 -4.84 12.88
N ASN A 38 -4.98 -4.48 11.72
CA ASN A 38 -5.04 -5.28 10.52
C ASN A 38 -3.65 -5.89 10.27
N THR A 39 -3.65 -7.08 9.69
CA THR A 39 -2.43 -7.76 9.26
C THR A 39 -2.62 -8.23 7.84
N THR A 40 -1.58 -8.08 7.02
CA THR A 40 -1.62 -8.52 5.62
C THR A 40 -0.97 -9.89 5.54
N ILE A 41 -1.73 -10.90 5.13
CA ILE A 41 -1.19 -12.22 4.82
C ILE A 41 -0.70 -12.22 3.38
N ILE A 42 0.62 -12.42 3.20
CA ILE A 42 1.25 -12.47 1.88
C ILE A 42 1.36 -13.92 1.45
N TYR A 43 0.75 -14.26 0.31
CA TYR A 43 0.88 -15.56 -0.32
C TYR A 43 2.35 -15.90 -0.61
N GLN A 44 2.81 -17.05 -0.11
CA GLN A 44 4.18 -17.50 -0.28
C GLN A 44 4.32 -18.38 -1.55
N PRO A 45 5.38 -18.22 -2.35
CA PRO A 45 5.63 -19.09 -3.50
C PRO A 45 5.71 -20.58 -3.09
N GLY A 46 4.93 -21.44 -3.72
CA GLY A 46 4.89 -22.89 -3.44
C GLY A 46 3.86 -23.33 -2.40
N MET A 47 3.12 -22.39 -1.80
CA MET A 47 1.94 -22.68 -0.98
C MET A 47 0.75 -23.08 -1.88
N ASP A 48 -0.12 -23.96 -1.41
CA ASP A 48 -1.39 -24.22 -2.09
C ASP A 48 -2.39 -23.13 -1.72
N TYR A 49 -2.97 -22.50 -2.74
CA TYR A 49 -3.92 -21.40 -2.58
C TYR A 49 -5.20 -21.84 -1.84
N GLU A 50 -5.76 -22.99 -2.18
CA GLU A 50 -7.00 -23.46 -1.57
C GLU A 50 -6.77 -23.78 -0.09
N LYS A 51 -5.64 -24.39 0.23
CA LYS A 51 -5.24 -24.67 1.61
C LYS A 51 -5.00 -23.41 2.43
N MET A 52 -4.32 -22.40 1.86
CA MET A 52 -4.13 -21.12 2.53
C MET A 52 -5.46 -20.43 2.81
N LYS A 53 -6.38 -20.45 1.85
CA LYS A 53 -7.72 -19.87 2.00
C LYS A 53 -8.49 -20.54 3.13
N GLU A 54 -8.51 -21.88 3.15
CA GLU A 54 -9.15 -22.67 4.20
C GLU A 54 -8.58 -22.34 5.59
N GLU A 55 -7.25 -22.30 5.74
CA GLU A 55 -6.59 -21.97 7.01
C GLU A 55 -6.93 -20.55 7.50
N VAL A 56 -7.06 -19.58 6.58
CA VAL A 56 -7.46 -18.21 6.91
C VAL A 56 -8.92 -18.14 7.32
N GLU A 57 -9.82 -18.81 6.60
CA GLU A 57 -11.25 -18.90 6.95
C GLU A 57 -11.46 -19.56 8.32
N GLU A 58 -10.78 -20.68 8.59
CA GLU A 58 -10.84 -21.35 9.88
C GLU A 58 -10.32 -20.47 11.03
N ALA A 59 -9.19 -19.78 10.82
CA ALA A 59 -8.65 -18.85 11.81
C ALA A 59 -9.60 -17.67 12.06
N ALA A 60 -10.19 -17.12 10.99
CA ALA A 60 -11.14 -16.03 11.08
C ALA A 60 -12.38 -16.40 11.90
N HIS A 61 -12.97 -17.57 11.60
CA HIS A 61 -14.08 -18.11 12.38
C HIS A 61 -13.70 -18.39 13.83
N LYS A 62 -12.53 -19.00 14.07
CA LYS A 62 -12.07 -19.36 15.43
C LYS A 62 -11.88 -18.14 16.33
N TYR A 63 -11.38 -17.04 15.79
CA TYR A 63 -11.08 -15.81 16.55
C TYR A 63 -12.14 -14.72 16.39
N ASN A 64 -13.23 -14.98 15.66
CA ASN A 64 -14.30 -14.04 15.38
C ASN A 64 -13.77 -12.71 14.80
N VAL A 65 -12.91 -12.83 13.78
CA VAL A 65 -12.33 -11.68 13.06
C VAL A 65 -12.84 -11.66 11.64
N GLU A 66 -13.18 -10.46 11.17
CA GLU A 66 -13.54 -10.22 9.78
C GLU A 66 -12.27 -10.11 8.93
N PHE A 67 -12.30 -10.67 7.72
CA PHE A 67 -11.21 -10.55 6.76
C PHE A 67 -11.75 -10.19 5.38
N PHE A 68 -10.88 -9.61 4.56
CA PHE A 68 -11.20 -9.25 3.19
C PHE A 68 -10.00 -9.56 2.29
N VAL A 69 -10.28 -9.88 1.04
CA VAL A 69 -9.24 -10.14 0.05
C VAL A 69 -9.05 -8.90 -0.80
N ILE A 70 -7.82 -8.39 -0.85
CA ILE A 70 -7.44 -7.32 -1.76
C ILE A 70 -6.75 -7.92 -2.98
N LYS A 71 -7.32 -7.68 -4.17
CA LYS A 71 -6.60 -7.86 -5.43
C LYS A 71 -6.13 -6.49 -5.94
N GLN A 72 -4.82 -6.30 -6.02
CA GLN A 72 -4.22 -5.11 -6.63
C GLN A 72 -3.76 -5.42 -8.05
N ASP A 73 -4.49 -4.89 -9.04
CA ASP A 73 -4.01 -4.86 -10.42
C ASP A 73 -3.27 -3.53 -10.61
N VAL A 74 -1.93 -3.60 -10.63
CA VAL A 74 -1.09 -2.43 -10.88
C VAL A 74 -1.07 -2.13 -12.37
N ILE A 75 -1.88 -1.17 -12.81
CA ILE A 75 -1.92 -0.72 -14.21
C ILE A 75 -0.76 0.26 -14.49
N SER A 76 -0.43 1.14 -13.54
CA SER A 76 0.78 1.99 -13.58
C SER A 76 1.10 2.57 -12.20
N THR A 77 2.28 3.18 -12.03
CA THR A 77 2.71 3.85 -10.78
C THR A 77 1.69 4.85 -10.23
N ASN A 78 0.92 5.49 -11.12
CA ASN A 78 -0.07 6.53 -10.76
C ASN A 78 -1.53 6.06 -10.85
N LYS A 79 -1.78 4.79 -11.23
CA LYS A 79 -3.14 4.25 -11.37
C LYS A 79 -3.19 2.83 -10.85
N LYS A 80 -3.78 2.67 -9.66
CA LYS A 80 -4.07 1.38 -9.04
C LYS A 80 -5.57 1.16 -9.03
N ASN A 81 -6.01 0.00 -9.52
CA ASN A 81 -7.36 -0.48 -9.28
C ASN A 81 -7.29 -1.44 -8.09
N ILE A 82 -8.02 -1.12 -7.03
CA ILE A 82 -8.17 -1.99 -5.86
C ILE A 82 -9.56 -2.62 -5.96
N ILE A 83 -9.60 -3.95 -6.00
CA ILE A 83 -10.85 -4.70 -5.90
C ILE A 83 -10.86 -5.37 -4.52
N ILE A 84 -11.89 -5.10 -3.74
CA ILE A 84 -12.07 -5.61 -2.38
C ILE A 84 -13.19 -6.65 -2.42
N TYR A 85 -12.91 -7.85 -1.92
CA TYR A 85 -13.89 -8.92 -1.73
C TYR A 85 -14.09 -9.15 -0.23
N SER A 86 -15.34 -9.05 0.25
CA SER A 86 -15.72 -9.44 1.62
C SER A 86 -16.40 -10.80 1.59
N TYR A 87 -16.11 -11.62 2.60
CA TYR A 87 -16.74 -12.93 2.82
C TYR A 87 -17.62 -12.90 4.07
#